data_AF-A0A0S1XEX3-F1
#
_entry.id   AF-A0A0S1XEX3-F1
#
_cell.length_a   1.000
_cell.length_b   1.000
_cell.length_c   1.000
_cell.angle_alpha   90.00
_cell.angle_beta   90.00
_cell.angle_gamma   90.00
#
_symmetry.space_group_name_H-M   'P 1'
#
loop_
_entity.id
_entity.type
_entity.pdbx_description
1 polymer ?
#
loop_
_entity_poly.entity_id
_entity_poly.type
_entity_poly.pdbx_seq_one_letter_code
_entity_poly.pdbx_strand_id
1 'polypeptide(L)'
;MNREFASFISKKTGIKSLELVERDILLHAILKRLYSDEHFIANYLFKGGTCLVKCYLGYYRFSIDLDFTFSRVEKLSRANMNKINKISCF
;
A
#
# COMPACT_ATOMS: atom_id res chain seq x y z
N MET A 1 -9.30 13.87 -8.57
CA MET A 1 -8.57 13.03 -9.55
C MET A 1 -8.86 13.57 -10.94
N ASN A 2 -7.85 13.84 -11.78
CA ASN A 2 -8.12 14.27 -13.16
C ASN A 2 -8.54 13.04 -14.00
N ARG A 3 -9.76 13.06 -14.54
CA ARG A 3 -10.32 11.96 -15.35
C ARG A 3 -9.53 11.70 -16.63
N GLU A 4 -8.91 12.73 -17.20
CA GLU A 4 -8.04 12.61 -18.37
C GLU A 4 -6.79 11.81 -18.04
N PHE A 5 -6.23 12.02 -16.85
CA PHE A 5 -5.07 11.25 -16.38
C PHE A 5 -5.42 9.78 -16.15
N ALA A 6 -6.57 9.49 -15.53
CA ALA A 6 -7.05 8.12 -15.39
C ALA A 6 -7.28 7.45 -16.76
N SER A 7 -7.83 8.18 -17.74
CA SER A 7 -8.00 7.69 -19.11
C SER A 7 -6.67 7.41 -19.80
N PHE A 8 -5.67 8.28 -19.62
CA PHE A 8 -4.32 8.07 -20.13
C PHE A 8 -3.67 6.80 -19.55
N ILE A 9 -3.76 6.59 -18.24
CA ILE A 9 -3.23 5.39 -17.58
C ILE A 9 -3.99 4.14 -18.03
N SER A 10 -5.32 4.19 -18.13
CA SER A 10 -6.14 3.10 -18.66
C SER A 10 -5.67 2.66 -20.06
N LYS A 11 -5.43 3.61 -20.97
CA LYS A 11 -4.92 3.34 -22.32
C LYS A 11 -3.52 2.74 -22.31
N LYS A 12 -2.62 3.24 -21.46
CA LYS A 12 -1.23 2.77 -21.37
C LYS A 12 -1.09 1.39 -20.76
N THR A 13 -1.96 1.05 -19.80
CA THR A 13 -1.91 -0.21 -19.04
C THR A 13 -2.80 -1.30 -19.61
N GLY A 14 -3.74 -0.95 -20.49
CA GLY A 14 -4.76 -1.88 -21.02
C GLY A 14 -5.89 -2.19 -20.02
N ILE A 15 -5.89 -1.57 -18.84
CA ILE A 15 -6.94 -1.75 -17.83
C ILE A 15 -8.20 -1.00 -18.32
N LYS A 16 -9.27 -1.75 -18.63
CA LYS A 16 -10.52 -1.18 -19.16
C LYS A 16 -11.35 -0.44 -18.11
N SER A 17 -11.25 -0.83 -16.85
CA SER A 17 -12.01 -0.19 -15.77
C SER A 17 -11.32 1.09 -15.31
N LEU A 18 -11.88 2.24 -15.71
CA LEU A 18 -11.45 3.55 -15.23
C LEU A 18 -11.54 3.67 -13.71
N GLU A 19 -12.57 3.09 -13.10
CA GLU A 19 -12.74 3.10 -11.64
C GLU A 19 -11.58 2.39 -10.93
N LEU A 20 -11.14 1.24 -11.46
CA LEU A 20 -9.99 0.51 -10.88
C LEU A 20 -8.69 1.32 -11.04
N VAL A 21 -8.52 1.99 -12.18
CA VAL A 21 -7.36 2.87 -12.41
C VAL A 21 -7.38 4.04 -11.43
N GLU A 22 -8.53 4.69 -11.23
CA GLU A 22 -8.66 5.80 -10.27
C GLU A 22 -8.36 5.33 -8.84
N ARG A 23 -8.91 4.18 -8.42
CA ARG A 23 -8.61 3.61 -7.11
C ARG A 23 -7.13 3.28 -6.94
N ASP A 24 -6.48 2.71 -7.96
CA ASP A 24 -5.05 2.39 -7.87
C ASP A 24 -4.17 3.64 -7.78
N ILE A 25 -4.52 4.71 -8.52
CA ILE A 25 -3.83 6.00 -8.43
C ILE A 25 -3.98 6.58 -7.03
N LEU A 26 -5.19 6.57 -6.46
CA LEU A 26 -5.43 7.05 -5.10
C LEU A 26 -4.63 6.25 -4.08
N LEU A 27 -4.63 4.93 -4.21
CA LEU A 27 -3.89 4.01 -3.36
C LEU A 27 -2.39 4.28 -3.41
N HIS A 28 -1.84 4.51 -4.61
CA HIS A 28 -0.44 4.87 -4.78
C HIS A 28 -0.12 6.24 -4.17
N ALA A 29 -1.04 7.22 -4.27
CA ALA A 29 -0.89 8.53 -3.64
C ALA A 29 -0.90 8.44 -2.10
N ILE A 30 -1.78 7.62 -1.52
CA ILE A 30 -1.83 7.34 -0.08
C ILE A 30 -0.51 6.69 0.36
N LEU A 31 -0.07 5.64 -0.34
CA LEU A 31 1.18 4.95 -0.03
C LEU A 31 2.38 5.92 -0.10
N LYS A 32 2.45 6.76 -1.13
CA LYS A 32 3.47 7.80 -1.26
C LYS A 32 3.43 8.80 -0.11
N ARG A 33 2.24 9.19 0.36
CA ARG A 33 2.08 10.11 1.50
C ARG A 33 2.53 9.47 2.81
N LEU A 34 2.17 8.22 3.06
CA LEU A 34 2.63 7.46 4.24
C LEU A 34 4.16 7.37 4.24
N TYR A 35 4.76 7.01 3.10
CA TYR A 35 6.21 6.94 2.92
C TYR A 35 6.89 8.31 2.71
N SER A 36 6.19 9.43 2.90
CA SER A 36 6.82 10.76 2.97
C SER A 36 7.05 11.23 4.41
N ASP A 37 6.54 10.49 5.40
CA ASP A 37 6.74 10.74 6.82
C ASP A 37 7.89 9.86 7.35
N GLU A 38 8.99 10.48 7.76
CA GLU A 38 10.18 9.78 8.28
C GLU A 38 9.85 8.89 9.49
N HIS A 39 8.95 9.34 10.38
CA HIS A 39 8.54 8.55 11.53
C HIS A 39 7.78 7.30 11.08
N PHE A 40 6.93 7.41 10.06
CA PHE A 40 6.22 6.25 9.52
C PHE A 40 7.20 5.24 8.90
N ILE A 41 8.14 5.70 8.08
CA ILE A 41 9.14 4.85 7.41
C ILE A 41 10.00 4.10 8.44
N ALA A 42 10.43 4.78 9.50
CA ALA A 42 11.25 4.18 10.55
C ALA A 42 10.52 3.06 11.31
N ASN A 43 9.19 3.17 11.42
CA ASN A 43 8.39 2.35 12.32
C ASN A 43 7.47 1.34 11.63
N TYR A 44 7.23 1.42 10.31
CA TYR A 44 6.26 0.56 9.65
C TYR A 44 6.82 -0.11 8.38
N LEU A 45 6.53 -1.40 8.26
CA LEU A 45 6.88 -2.24 7.11
C LEU A 45 5.63 -2.59 6.32
N PHE A 46 5.63 -2.28 5.02
CA PHE A 46 4.54 -2.60 4.10
C PHE A 46 4.55 -4.09 3.74
N LYS A 47 3.41 -4.76 3.88
CA LYS A 47 3.28 -6.21 3.64
C LYS A 47 1.94 -6.56 2.99
N GLY A 48 1.64 -7.86 2.93
CA GLY A 48 0.36 -8.37 2.45
C GLY A 48 0.27 -8.46 0.92
N GLY A 49 -0.93 -8.79 0.43
CA GLY A 49 -1.17 -9.05 -0.99
C GLY A 49 -0.92 -7.83 -1.88
N THR A 50 -1.26 -6.63 -1.40
CA THR A 50 -1.04 -5.38 -2.15
C THR A 50 0.44 -5.05 -2.28
N CYS A 51 1.26 -5.33 -1.26
CA CYS A 51 2.72 -5.20 -1.35
C CYS A 51 3.29 -6.14 -2.41
N LEU A 52 2.87 -7.40 -2.43
CA LEU A 52 3.31 -8.37 -3.45
C LEU A 52 2.96 -7.92 -4.87
N VAL A 53 1.72 -7.47 -5.09
CA VAL A 53 1.25 -6.99 -6.40
C VAL A 53 2.06 -5.77 -6.87
N LYS A 54 2.24 -4.77 -6.01
CA LYS A 54 2.87 -3.50 -6.38
C LYS A 54 4.39 -3.59 -6.50
N CYS A 55 5.05 -4.45 -5.72
CA CYS A 55 6.51 -4.50 -5.67
C CYS A 55 7.11 -5.67 -6.46
N TYR A 56 6.36 -6.76 -6.73
CA TYR A 56 6.96 -8.00 -7.25
C TYR A 56 6.16 -8.67 -8.39
N LEU A 57 4.83 -8.61 -8.40
CA LEU A 57 3.99 -9.48 -9.25
C LEU A 57 3.33 -8.78 -10.44
N GLY A 58 3.76 -7.57 -10.81
CA GLY A 58 3.39 -6.93 -12.07
C GLY A 58 1.88 -6.78 -12.31
N TYR A 59 1.10 -6.45 -11.27
CA TYR A 59 -0.34 -6.14 -11.40
C TYR A 59 -1.26 -7.27 -11.91
N TYR A 60 -0.97 -8.55 -11.61
CA TYR A 60 -1.84 -9.68 -12.00
C TYR A 60 -3.26 -9.64 -11.40
N ARG A 61 -3.46 -8.96 -10.25
CA ARG A 61 -4.76 -8.71 -9.62
C ARG A 61 -4.80 -7.32 -9.00
N PHE A 62 -6.00 -6.75 -8.85
CA PHE A 62 -6.20 -5.55 -8.04
C PHE A 62 -6.35 -5.92 -6.56
N SER A 63 -5.77 -5.07 -5.71
CA SER A 63 -5.82 -5.19 -4.26
C SER A 63 -5.84 -3.78 -3.70
N ILE A 64 -6.83 -3.48 -2.85
CA ILE A 64 -7.06 -2.13 -2.32
C ILE A 64 -6.51 -1.95 -0.91
N ASP A 65 -6.37 -3.03 -0.16
CA ASP A 65 -5.98 -2.97 1.25
C ASP A 65 -4.50 -2.60 1.39
N LEU A 66 -4.14 -1.73 2.34
CA LEU A 66 -2.75 -1.52 2.73
C LEU A 66 -2.51 -2.16 4.11
N ASP A 67 -1.72 -3.23 4.12
CA ASP A 67 -1.31 -3.91 5.35
C ASP A 67 0.09 -3.43 5.79
N PHE A 68 0.18 -2.96 7.02
CA PHE A 68 1.46 -2.62 7.65
C PHE A 68 1.70 -3.41 8.93
N THR A 69 2.98 -3.57 9.28
CA THR A 69 3.39 -4.10 10.58
C THR A 69 4.47 -3.22 11.18
N PHE A 70 4.49 -3.10 12.51
CA PHE A 70 5.46 -2.26 13.19
C PHE A 70 6.87 -2.87 13.11
N SER A 71 7.86 -2.06 12.72
CA SER A 71 9.27 -2.41 12.64
C SER A 71 9.84 -2.46 14.05
N ARG A 72 10.03 -3.68 14.55
CA ARG A 72 10.53 -3.99 15.89
C ARG A 72 12.06 -3.78 15.96
N VAL A 73 12.54 -2.54 15.81
CA VAL A 73 13.98 -2.25 15.97
C VAL A 73 14.35 -2.01 17.44
N GLU A 74 13.40 -1.87 18.36
CA GLU A 74 13.68 -1.92 19.80
C GLU A 74 13.33 -3.27 20.46
N LYS A 75 14.30 -3.73 21.25
CA LYS A 75 14.41 -4.98 22.02
C LYS A 75 13.11 -5.36 22.75
N LEU A 76 12.34 -6.27 22.17
CA LEU A 76 11.31 -7.00 22.92
C LEU A 76 12.00 -8.12 23.73
N SER A 77 12.13 -7.90 25.03
CA SER A 77 12.21 -9.01 26.00
C SER A 77 10.93 -9.85 25.88
N ARG A 78 11.07 -11.17 26.02
CA ARG A 78 10.06 -12.21 25.68
C ARG A 78 8.68 -12.11 26.37
N ALA A 79 8.39 -11.08 27.15
CA ALA A 79 7.21 -11.01 28.00
C ALA A 79 5.95 -10.38 27.36
N ASN A 80 6.06 -9.63 26.26
CA ASN A 80 4.93 -8.81 25.75
C ASN A 80 4.52 -9.15 24.31
N MET A 81 4.22 -10.42 24.03
CA MET A 81 3.91 -10.88 22.66
C MET A 81 2.44 -10.70 22.23
N ASN A 82 1.56 -10.15 23.09
CA ASN A 82 0.11 -10.13 22.85
C ASN A 82 -0.47 -8.78 22.40
N LYS A 83 0.35 -7.79 22.03
CA LYS A 83 -0.12 -6.51 21.45
C LYS A 83 0.69 -6.14 20.22
N ILE A 84 0.53 -6.90 19.14
CA ILE A 84 0.96 -6.45 17.81
C ILE A 84 -0.28 -5.85 17.16
N ASN A 85 -0.41 -4.52 17.22
CA ASN A 85 -1.51 -3.80 16.60
C ASN A 85 -1.33 -3.86 15.08
N LYS A 86 -2.13 -4.71 14.42
CA LYS A 86 -2.28 -4.71 12.96
C LYS A 86 -2.95 -3.38 12.57
N ILE A 87 -2.29 -2.57 11.76
CA ILE A 87 -2.94 -1.42 11.12
C ILE A 87 -3.32 -1.87 9.71
N SER A 88 -4.62 -2.01 9.50
CA SER A 88 -5.23 -2.29 8.20
C SER A 88 -6.07 -1.06 7.86
N CYS A 89 -5.71 -0.35 6.80
CA CYS A 89 -6.60 0.65 6.22
C CYS A 89 -7.48 -0.07 5.19
N PHE A 90 -8.78 -0.10 5.45
CA PHE A 90 -9.82 -0.59 4.54
C PHE A 90 -10.12 0.44 3.45
#